data_AF-A0A1Y4CBV8-F1
#
_entry.id   AF-A0A1Y4CBV8-F1
#
_cell.length_a   1.000
_cell.length_b   1.000
_cell.length_c   1.000
_cell.angle_alpha   90.00
_cell.angle_beta   90.00
_cell.angle_gamma   90.00
#
_symmetry.space_group_name_H-M   'P 1'
#
loop_
_entity.id
_entity.type
_entity.pdbx_description
1 polymer ?
#
loop_
_entity_poly.entity_id
_entity_poly.type
_entity_poly.pdbx_seq_one_letter_code
_entity_poly.pdbx_strand_id
1 'polypeptide(L)'
;MKKLAALILAAALTVGSAAAITPEEAFPAKNTYPGYADVAEGAWYADAAQVCYEVGLITGTDTGFSPDKVLTVGEVAAIAARMNEAITGDPIPMATPAAGETLPWYFSYVTYLEKLGIDVPGPEKGATRLELLTLMGGVVPDDMLSPINTITALPDTDDATVLRFYNAGILTGVDAWGTFAPDKSLTRAETAALVARVARPELRESFTPADYTLFTAAYLKPSDVLFTNGTTAGQYLPYVQELIDGLEADCAAAGMEFNWFNTVDGVAFLDYVKDTALAHFGVTSKDGTDLYKNFDVQVYYSRYLDLKGNT
;
A
#
# COMPACT_ATOMS: atom_id res chain seq x y z
N MET A 1 -54.91 18.71 -21.22
CA MET A 1 -54.29 17.56 -20.54
C MET A 1 -52.84 17.26 -20.93
N LYS A 2 -52.29 17.71 -22.08
CA LYS A 2 -50.88 17.46 -22.44
C LYS A 2 -49.85 18.49 -21.93
N LYS A 3 -50.28 19.65 -21.42
CA LYS A 3 -49.39 20.69 -20.87
C LYS A 3 -49.19 20.64 -19.35
N LEU A 4 -50.00 19.85 -18.62
CA LEU A 4 -49.85 19.67 -17.16
C LEU A 4 -48.90 18.51 -16.81
N ALA A 5 -48.69 17.55 -17.71
CA ALA A 5 -47.80 16.41 -17.47
C ALA A 5 -46.30 16.77 -17.59
N ALA A 6 -45.96 17.85 -18.30
CA ALA A 6 -44.57 18.30 -18.45
C ALA A 6 -44.07 19.11 -17.24
N LEU A 7 -44.95 19.69 -16.43
CA LEU A 7 -44.57 20.48 -15.27
C LEU A 7 -44.31 19.64 -14.01
N ILE A 8 -44.86 18.42 -13.94
CA ILE A 8 -44.65 17.49 -12.82
C ILE A 8 -43.40 16.62 -13.05
N LEU A 9 -42.98 16.41 -14.31
CA LEU A 9 -41.76 15.66 -14.61
C LEU A 9 -40.47 16.49 -14.47
N ALA A 10 -40.57 17.83 -14.48
CA ALA A 10 -39.43 18.73 -14.28
C ALA A 10 -39.15 19.06 -12.80
N ALA A 11 -40.08 18.78 -11.88
CA ALA A 11 -39.90 19.01 -10.44
C ALA A 11 -39.40 17.77 -9.66
N ALA A 12 -39.30 16.61 -10.33
CA ALA A 12 -38.79 15.37 -9.73
C ALA A 12 -37.29 15.12 -10.00
N LEU A 13 -36.62 15.97 -10.79
CA LEU A 13 -35.18 15.87 -11.10
C LEU A 13 -34.30 16.82 -10.26
N THR A 14 -34.83 17.39 -9.18
CA THR A 14 -34.05 18.18 -8.22
C THR A 14 -34.07 17.56 -6.82
N VAL A 15 -34.17 16.22 -6.74
CA VAL A 15 -33.52 15.54 -5.61
C VAL A 15 -32.04 15.78 -5.84
N GLY A 16 -31.54 16.88 -5.29
CA GLY A 16 -30.13 17.22 -5.35
C GLY A 16 -29.36 16.00 -4.89
N SER A 17 -28.49 15.47 -5.75
CA SER A 17 -27.34 14.75 -5.25
C SER A 17 -26.75 15.68 -4.19
N ALA A 18 -26.84 15.30 -2.91
CA ALA A 18 -26.03 15.94 -1.91
C ALA A 18 -24.61 15.91 -2.48
N ALA A 19 -24.01 17.07 -2.70
CA ALA A 19 -22.66 17.11 -3.22
C ALA A 19 -21.79 16.28 -2.26
N ALA A 20 -21.06 15.30 -2.80
CA ALA A 20 -20.11 14.55 -2.00
C ALA A 20 -19.16 15.55 -1.36
N ILE A 21 -19.00 15.49 -0.04
CA ILE A 21 -18.09 16.37 0.68
C ILE A 21 -16.66 16.05 0.23
N THR A 22 -15.92 17.07 -0.19
CA THR A 22 -14.52 16.86 -0.57
C THR A 22 -13.69 16.54 0.68
N PRO A 23 -12.56 15.81 0.56
CA PRO A 23 -11.70 15.56 1.70
C PRO A 23 -11.25 16.86 2.41
N GLU A 24 -10.93 17.92 1.67
CA GLU A 24 -10.50 19.19 2.23
C GLU A 24 -11.62 19.86 3.05
N GLU A 25 -12.87 19.75 2.62
CA GLU A 25 -14.04 20.23 3.36
C GLU A 25 -14.32 19.38 4.61
N ALA A 26 -14.13 18.06 4.53
CA ALA A 26 -14.28 17.16 5.67
C ALA A 26 -13.16 17.35 6.72
N PHE A 27 -11.94 17.69 6.27
CA PHE A 27 -10.75 17.85 7.09
C PHE A 27 -10.21 19.30 7.04
N PRO A 28 -10.96 20.30 7.56
CA PRO A 28 -10.48 21.67 7.59
C PRO A 28 -9.32 21.80 8.58
N ALA A 29 -8.41 22.75 8.32
CA ALA A 29 -7.39 23.11 9.29
C ALA A 29 -8.04 23.75 10.54
N LYS A 30 -7.84 23.14 11.70
CA LYS A 30 -8.37 23.56 13.01
C LYS A 30 -7.27 24.05 13.96
N ASN A 31 -6.03 23.61 13.75
CA ASN A 31 -4.88 23.92 14.60
C ASN A 31 -3.79 24.66 13.82
N THR A 32 -2.96 25.42 14.54
CA THR A 32 -1.71 26.01 14.00
C THR A 32 -0.54 25.11 14.35
N TYR A 33 0.15 24.57 13.35
CA TYR A 33 1.28 23.66 13.54
C TYR A 33 2.40 24.31 14.38
N PRO A 34 2.80 23.72 15.53
CA PRO A 34 3.79 24.31 16.41
C PRO A 34 5.23 24.13 15.91
N GLY A 35 5.45 23.24 14.93
CA GLY A 35 6.77 22.69 14.65
C GLY A 35 7.20 21.67 15.69
N TYR A 36 7.97 20.68 15.26
CA TYR A 36 8.56 19.67 16.15
C TYR A 36 10.05 19.55 15.89
N ALA A 37 10.86 19.49 16.94
CA ALA A 37 12.32 19.40 16.83
C ALA A 37 12.80 18.09 16.19
N ASP A 38 11.99 17.03 16.27
CA ASP A 38 12.21 15.72 15.67
C ASP A 38 11.56 15.56 14.28
N VAL A 39 11.06 16.66 13.69
CA VAL A 39 10.58 16.71 12.30
C VAL A 39 11.50 17.66 11.53
N ALA A 40 12.51 17.09 10.88
CA ALA A 40 13.43 17.87 10.05
C ALA A 40 12.71 18.45 8.82
N GLU A 41 13.06 19.68 8.45
CA GLU A 41 12.59 20.30 7.21
C GLU A 41 13.00 19.43 6.01
N GLY A 42 12.06 19.16 5.10
CA GLY A 42 12.28 18.31 3.94
C GLY A 42 12.33 16.80 4.24
N ALA A 43 12.11 16.36 5.47
CA ALA A 43 11.86 14.94 5.73
C ALA A 43 10.61 14.50 4.94
N TRP A 44 10.63 13.28 4.39
CA TRP A 44 9.57 12.77 3.51
C TRP A 44 8.16 12.77 4.16
N TYR A 45 8.09 12.81 5.50
CA TYR A 45 6.87 12.87 6.28
C TYR A 45 6.56 14.25 6.87
N ALA A 46 7.39 15.28 6.65
CA ALA A 46 7.25 16.58 7.31
C ALA A 46 5.90 17.25 7.00
N ASP A 47 5.54 17.31 5.71
CA ASP A 47 4.27 17.88 5.26
C ASP A 47 3.08 17.07 5.81
N ALA A 48 3.20 15.74 5.82
CA ALA A 48 2.18 14.87 6.38
C ALA A 48 1.98 15.09 7.89
N ALA A 49 3.07 15.24 8.65
CA ALA A 49 3.02 15.55 10.08
C ALA A 49 2.35 16.89 10.35
N GLN A 50 2.65 17.91 9.54
CA GLN A 50 2.01 19.21 9.61
C GLN A 50 0.51 19.11 9.30
N VAL A 51 0.14 18.52 8.16
CA VAL A 51 -1.26 18.36 7.75
C VAL A 51 -2.07 17.63 8.81
N CYS A 52 -1.59 16.47 9.29
CA CYS A 52 -2.31 15.68 10.29
C CYS A 52 -2.51 16.45 11.61
N TYR A 53 -1.55 17.30 11.99
CA TYR A 53 -1.69 18.16 13.15
C TYR A 53 -2.75 19.24 12.92
N GLU A 54 -2.66 19.95 11.80
CA GLU A 54 -3.57 21.05 11.45
C GLU A 54 -5.02 20.56 11.37
N VAL A 55 -5.27 19.39 10.79
CA VAL A 55 -6.62 18.81 10.70
C VAL A 55 -7.07 18.07 11.96
N GLY A 56 -6.18 17.93 12.95
CA GLY A 56 -6.49 17.34 14.26
C GLY A 56 -6.59 15.81 14.28
N LEU A 57 -6.09 15.11 13.26
CA LEU A 57 -6.11 13.65 13.21
C LEU A 57 -4.96 13.03 14.02
N ILE A 58 -3.77 13.63 13.94
CA ILE A 58 -2.57 13.20 14.66
C ILE A 58 -1.89 14.40 15.31
N THR A 59 -1.85 14.43 16.64
CA THR A 59 -1.14 15.46 17.43
C THR A 59 0.17 14.92 17.98
N GLY A 60 1.13 15.79 18.28
CA GLY A 60 2.39 15.41 18.92
C GLY A 60 2.21 14.89 20.35
N THR A 61 3.31 14.40 20.90
CA THR A 61 3.48 14.00 22.30
C THR A 61 4.19 15.10 23.08
N ASP A 62 4.40 14.90 24.38
CA ASP A 62 5.21 15.80 25.22
C ASP A 62 6.67 15.94 24.75
N THR A 63 7.14 15.03 23.89
CA THR A 63 8.53 14.96 23.41
C THR A 63 8.73 15.35 21.95
N GLY A 64 7.65 15.68 21.23
CA GLY A 64 7.70 15.97 19.79
C GLY A 64 6.72 15.11 18.99
N PHE A 65 6.98 14.96 17.69
CA PHE A 65 6.12 14.15 16.82
C PHE A 65 6.32 12.65 17.02
N SER A 66 7.51 12.20 17.39
CA SER A 66 7.93 10.80 17.52
C SER A 66 7.74 9.97 16.23
N PRO A 67 8.40 10.35 15.12
CA PRO A 67 8.16 9.77 13.79
C PRO A 67 8.37 8.25 13.73
N ASP A 68 9.39 7.72 14.42
CA ASP A 68 9.76 6.29 14.38
C ASP A 68 8.95 5.42 15.34
N LYS A 69 8.03 6.01 16.13
CA LYS A 69 7.22 5.27 17.10
C LYS A 69 6.28 4.31 16.37
N VAL A 70 6.29 3.03 16.74
CA VAL A 70 5.23 2.10 16.32
C VAL A 70 3.94 2.45 17.06
N LEU A 71 2.85 2.62 16.31
CA LEU A 71 1.55 2.93 16.89
C LEU A 71 0.86 1.67 17.45
N THR A 72 0.04 1.84 18.48
CA THR A 72 -0.84 0.76 18.97
C THR A 72 -2.18 0.74 18.22
N VAL A 73 -2.92 -0.37 18.33
CA VAL A 73 -4.28 -0.48 17.76
C VAL A 73 -5.21 0.61 18.31
N GLY A 74 -5.11 0.95 19.59
CA GLY A 74 -5.88 2.04 20.20
C GLY A 74 -5.54 3.42 19.63
N GLU A 75 -4.29 3.64 19.21
CA GLU A 75 -3.88 4.88 18.55
C GLU A 75 -4.44 5.00 17.14
N VAL A 76 -4.36 3.94 16.33
CA VAL A 76 -4.97 3.95 14.99
C VAL A 76 -6.50 3.99 15.05
N ALA A 77 -7.12 3.40 16.08
CA ALA A 77 -8.54 3.53 16.37
C ALA A 77 -8.94 4.98 16.70
N ALA A 78 -8.15 5.68 17.51
CA ALA A 78 -8.39 7.10 17.78
C ALA A 78 -8.32 7.96 16.51
N ILE A 79 -7.38 7.65 15.60
CA ILE A 79 -7.28 8.32 14.30
C ILE A 79 -8.53 8.06 13.46
N ALA A 80 -8.95 6.80 13.31
CA ALA A 80 -10.13 6.44 12.52
C ALA A 80 -11.43 7.04 13.09
N ALA A 81 -11.59 7.05 14.42
CA ALA A 81 -12.73 7.69 15.07
C ALA A 81 -12.80 9.19 14.77
N ARG A 82 -11.67 9.91 14.88
CA ARG A 82 -11.57 11.33 14.52
C ARG A 82 -11.80 11.58 13.04
N MET A 83 -11.39 10.66 12.17
CA MET A 83 -11.72 10.72 10.76
C MET A 83 -13.24 10.68 10.56
N ASN A 84 -13.92 9.73 11.18
CA ASN A 84 -15.37 9.61 11.04
C ASN A 84 -16.10 10.84 11.59
N GLU A 85 -15.70 11.35 12.76
CA GLU A 85 -16.24 12.60 13.33
C GLU A 85 -16.08 13.79 12.37
N ALA A 86 -14.92 13.91 11.73
CA ALA A 86 -14.66 14.98 10.77
C ALA A 86 -15.51 14.85 9.49
N ILE A 87 -15.67 13.63 8.98
CA ILE A 87 -16.46 13.32 7.77
C ILE A 87 -17.96 13.54 8.01
N THR A 88 -18.47 13.08 9.14
CA THR A 88 -19.91 13.06 9.45
C THR A 88 -20.38 14.34 10.15
N GLY A 89 -19.48 15.02 10.86
CA GLY A 89 -19.82 16.10 11.79
C GLY A 89 -20.43 15.62 13.11
N ASP A 90 -20.60 14.31 13.31
CA ASP A 90 -21.18 13.74 14.52
C ASP A 90 -20.11 13.58 15.61
N PRO A 91 -20.26 14.25 16.76
CA PRO A 91 -19.23 14.26 17.79
C PRO A 91 -19.07 12.90 18.46
N ILE A 92 -17.82 12.53 18.77
CA ILE A 92 -17.50 11.29 19.51
C ILE A 92 -17.98 11.44 20.95
N PRO A 93 -18.85 10.54 21.46
CA PRO A 93 -19.29 10.60 22.86
C PRO A 93 -18.14 10.26 23.81
N MET A 94 -17.60 11.28 24.49
CA MET A 94 -16.52 11.10 25.46
C MET A 94 -17.06 10.57 26.79
N ALA A 95 -16.59 9.39 27.21
CA ALA A 95 -16.97 8.78 28.46
C ALA A 95 -16.35 9.50 29.66
N THR A 96 -17.15 9.70 30.71
CA THR A 96 -16.67 10.12 32.04
C THR A 96 -16.58 8.88 32.93
N PRO A 97 -15.40 8.52 33.47
CA PRO A 97 -15.27 7.38 34.38
C PRO A 97 -16.16 7.55 35.62
N ALA A 98 -16.70 6.44 36.15
CA ALA A 98 -17.39 6.48 37.43
C ALA A 98 -16.41 6.80 38.58
N ALA A 99 -16.93 7.20 39.74
CA ALA A 99 -16.10 7.52 40.89
C ALA A 99 -15.24 6.32 41.30
N GLY A 100 -13.91 6.48 41.27
CA GLY A 100 -12.94 5.43 41.57
C GLY A 100 -12.51 4.57 40.38
N GLU A 101 -13.05 4.82 39.19
CA GLU A 101 -12.65 4.14 37.95
C GLU A 101 -11.66 4.97 37.14
N THR A 102 -10.80 4.30 36.39
CA THR A 102 -9.95 4.90 35.36
C THR A 102 -10.21 4.18 34.06
N LEU A 103 -10.65 4.92 33.05
CA LEU A 103 -10.79 4.38 31.70
C LEU A 103 -9.47 4.57 30.94
N PRO A 104 -9.05 3.61 30.11
CA PRO A 104 -7.98 3.83 29.17
C PRO A 104 -8.27 5.06 28.29
N TRP A 105 -7.25 5.84 27.96
CA TRP A 105 -7.43 7.09 27.20
C TRP A 105 -8.13 6.86 25.84
N TYR A 106 -7.98 5.67 25.26
CA TYR A 106 -8.57 5.28 23.98
C TYR A 106 -10.01 4.77 24.09
N PHE A 107 -10.56 4.61 25.31
CA PHE A 107 -11.83 3.93 25.56
C PHE A 107 -12.98 4.47 24.70
N SER A 108 -13.17 5.80 24.69
CA SER A 108 -14.28 6.41 23.96
C SER A 108 -14.17 6.20 22.44
N TYR A 109 -12.94 6.18 21.89
CA TYR A 109 -12.71 5.96 20.47
C TYR A 109 -13.01 4.51 20.06
N VAL A 110 -12.53 3.55 20.86
CA VAL A 110 -12.81 2.12 20.65
C VAL A 110 -14.30 1.85 20.71
N THR A 111 -14.96 2.27 21.79
CA THR A 111 -16.42 2.09 21.95
C THR A 111 -17.22 2.78 20.84
N TYR A 112 -16.76 3.92 20.36
CA TYR A 112 -17.40 4.61 19.24
C TYR A 112 -17.33 3.79 17.95
N LEU A 113 -16.15 3.28 17.58
CA LEU A 113 -15.98 2.44 16.40
C LEU A 113 -16.74 1.11 16.50
N GLU A 114 -16.74 0.47 17.68
CA GLU A 114 -17.50 -0.76 17.91
C GLU A 114 -19.01 -0.54 17.74
N LYS A 115 -19.54 0.63 18.12
CA LYS A 115 -20.95 1.00 17.87
C LYS A 115 -21.26 1.22 16.40
N LEU A 116 -20.26 1.57 15.59
CA LEU A 116 -20.37 1.60 14.12
C LEU A 116 -20.23 0.20 13.50
N GLY A 117 -20.01 -0.84 14.30
CA GLY A 117 -19.80 -2.22 13.84
C GLY A 117 -18.38 -2.53 13.39
N ILE A 118 -17.42 -1.67 13.74
CA ILE A 118 -16.00 -1.82 13.40
C ILE A 118 -15.28 -2.46 14.59
N ASP A 119 -14.71 -3.65 14.39
CA ASP A 119 -13.97 -4.36 15.44
C ASP A 119 -12.60 -3.73 15.71
N VAL A 120 -12.18 -3.71 16.97
CA VAL A 120 -10.92 -3.12 17.42
C VAL A 120 -10.18 -4.09 18.36
N PRO A 121 -9.46 -5.09 17.81
CA PRO A 121 -8.87 -6.14 18.62
C PRO A 121 -7.57 -5.71 19.32
N GLY A 122 -7.57 -5.79 20.65
CA GLY A 122 -6.36 -5.60 21.48
C GLY A 122 -5.74 -4.21 21.40
N PRO A 123 -6.39 -3.14 21.88
CA PRO A 123 -5.95 -1.74 21.71
C PRO A 123 -4.52 -1.41 22.17
N GLU A 124 -3.93 -2.19 23.06
CA GLU A 124 -2.58 -1.97 23.58
C GLU A 124 -1.46 -2.57 22.73
N LYS A 125 -1.77 -3.50 21.81
CA LYS A 125 -0.76 -4.12 20.95
C LYS A 125 -0.32 -3.17 19.85
N GLY A 126 0.90 -3.37 19.33
CA GLY A 126 1.37 -2.67 18.12
C GLY A 126 0.46 -2.97 16.93
N ALA A 127 0.04 -1.92 16.21
CA ALA A 127 -0.85 -2.03 15.08
C ALA A 127 -0.12 -2.54 13.83
N THR A 128 -0.81 -3.38 13.06
CA THR A 128 -0.36 -3.81 11.73
C THR A 128 -0.92 -2.91 10.62
N ARG A 129 -0.37 -3.04 9.41
CA ARG A 129 -0.90 -2.38 8.20
C ARG A 129 -2.33 -2.77 7.91
N LEU A 130 -2.68 -4.05 8.09
CA LEU A 130 -4.05 -4.52 7.91
C LEU A 130 -5.01 -3.91 8.93
N GLU A 131 -4.59 -3.74 10.17
CA GLU A 131 -5.43 -3.14 11.22
C GLU A 131 -5.70 -1.66 10.98
N LEU A 132 -4.67 -0.88 10.64
CA LEU A 132 -4.86 0.52 10.23
C LEU A 132 -5.85 0.61 9.07
N LEU A 133 -5.65 -0.20 8.03
CA LEU A 133 -6.46 -0.14 6.83
C LEU A 133 -7.90 -0.61 7.07
N THR A 134 -8.12 -1.64 7.90
CA THR A 134 -9.46 -2.09 8.29
C THR A 134 -10.23 -0.96 8.98
N LEU A 135 -9.59 -0.25 9.90
CA LEU A 135 -10.21 0.87 10.61
C LEU A 135 -10.49 2.06 9.68
N MET A 136 -9.53 2.42 8.81
CA MET A 136 -9.72 3.49 7.82
C MET A 136 -10.81 3.14 6.79
N GLY A 137 -10.83 1.91 6.30
CA GLY A 137 -11.83 1.42 5.34
C GLY A 137 -13.24 1.33 5.93
N GLY A 138 -13.37 1.22 7.26
CA GLY A 138 -14.66 1.27 7.95
C GLY A 138 -15.24 2.69 8.10
N VAL A 139 -14.41 3.74 8.00
CA VAL A 139 -14.82 5.13 8.29
C VAL A 139 -14.72 6.09 7.12
N VAL A 140 -13.86 5.79 6.13
CA VAL A 140 -13.68 6.62 4.93
C VAL A 140 -14.63 6.14 3.83
N PRO A 141 -15.58 6.97 3.37
CA PRO A 141 -16.53 6.59 2.33
C PRO A 141 -15.87 6.48 0.94
N ASP A 142 -16.46 5.67 0.07
CA ASP A 142 -15.90 5.35 -1.25
C ASP A 142 -15.80 6.57 -2.19
N ASP A 143 -16.67 7.58 -2.02
CA ASP A 143 -16.62 8.82 -2.81
C ASP A 143 -15.35 9.65 -2.53
N MET A 144 -14.79 9.56 -1.33
CA MET A 144 -13.48 10.13 -0.99
C MET A 144 -12.31 9.35 -1.59
N LEU A 145 -12.52 8.14 -2.09
CA LEU A 145 -11.49 7.24 -2.62
C LEU A 145 -11.46 7.21 -4.15
N SER A 146 -11.75 8.35 -4.78
CA SER A 146 -11.65 8.50 -6.23
C SER A 146 -10.27 8.04 -6.74
N PRO A 147 -10.22 7.12 -7.73
CA PRO A 147 -8.98 6.48 -8.15
C PRO A 147 -8.12 7.41 -9.02
N ILE A 148 -6.81 7.37 -8.80
CA ILE A 148 -5.77 8.02 -9.63
C ILE A 148 -4.79 7.01 -10.24
N ASN A 149 -4.82 5.75 -9.78
CA ASN A 149 -4.07 4.64 -10.35
C ASN A 149 -5.02 3.62 -10.99
N THR A 150 -4.45 2.70 -11.78
CA THR A 150 -5.17 1.62 -12.47
C THR A 150 -4.57 0.25 -12.15
N ILE A 151 -4.36 -0.01 -10.86
CA ILE A 151 -3.80 -1.26 -10.33
C ILE A 151 -4.91 -2.30 -10.27
N THR A 152 -4.68 -3.46 -10.87
CA THR A 152 -5.69 -4.54 -10.99
C THR A 152 -5.44 -5.72 -10.05
N ALA A 153 -4.23 -5.86 -9.50
CA ALA A 153 -3.87 -6.93 -8.58
C ALA A 153 -2.70 -6.48 -7.68
N LEU A 154 -2.61 -7.08 -6.48
CA LEU A 154 -1.51 -6.89 -5.55
C LEU A 154 -0.79 -8.22 -5.29
N PRO A 155 0.50 -8.19 -4.90
CA PRO A 155 1.30 -9.40 -4.71
C PRO A 155 0.80 -10.38 -3.65
N ASP A 156 0.21 -9.88 -2.56
CA ASP A 156 0.03 -10.61 -1.32
C ASP A 156 -1.37 -10.47 -0.70
N THR A 157 -2.33 -9.88 -1.43
CA THR A 157 -3.73 -9.76 -1.00
C THR A 157 -4.67 -9.55 -2.18
N ASP A 158 -5.88 -10.10 -2.08
CA ASP A 158 -7.02 -9.90 -2.99
C ASP A 158 -8.11 -9.00 -2.38
N ASP A 159 -7.83 -8.37 -1.24
CA ASP A 159 -8.80 -7.53 -0.53
C ASP A 159 -9.13 -6.27 -1.35
N ALA A 160 -10.40 -6.14 -1.71
CA ALA A 160 -10.90 -5.05 -2.54
C ALA A 160 -10.78 -3.66 -1.87
N THR A 161 -10.76 -3.60 -0.54
CA THR A 161 -10.51 -2.36 0.22
C THR A 161 -9.05 -1.98 0.15
N VAL A 162 -8.12 -2.93 0.30
CA VAL A 162 -6.69 -2.66 0.03
C VAL A 162 -6.54 -2.11 -1.39
N LEU A 163 -7.07 -2.81 -2.39
CA LEU A 163 -6.93 -2.41 -3.79
C LEU A 163 -7.54 -1.02 -4.07
N ARG A 164 -8.64 -0.66 -3.40
CA ARG A 164 -9.26 0.67 -3.53
C ARG A 164 -8.37 1.77 -2.96
N PHE A 165 -7.74 1.56 -1.81
CA PHE A 165 -6.80 2.54 -1.23
C PHE A 165 -5.50 2.69 -2.05
N TYR A 166 -5.04 1.62 -2.71
CA TYR A 166 -3.96 1.68 -3.69
C TYR A 166 -4.37 2.49 -4.93
N ASN A 167 -5.57 2.23 -5.46
CA ASN A 167 -6.07 2.96 -6.61
C ASN A 167 -6.35 4.43 -6.30
N ALA A 168 -6.75 4.76 -5.07
CA ALA A 168 -6.86 6.13 -4.58
C ALA A 168 -5.49 6.81 -4.35
N GLY A 169 -4.36 6.12 -4.53
CA GLY A 169 -3.02 6.69 -4.32
C GLY A 169 -2.67 6.97 -2.86
N ILE A 170 -3.42 6.40 -1.91
CA ILE A 170 -3.13 6.52 -0.48
C ILE A 170 -2.03 5.52 -0.09
N LEU A 171 -2.17 4.26 -0.51
CA LEU A 171 -1.18 3.21 -0.33
C LEU A 171 -0.30 3.06 -1.58
N THR A 172 0.99 2.84 -1.37
CA THR A 172 1.97 2.56 -2.43
C THR A 172 2.66 1.19 -2.30
N GLY A 173 2.45 0.49 -1.18
CA GLY A 173 3.19 -0.71 -0.80
C GLY A 173 4.50 -0.45 -0.08
N VAL A 174 5.21 -1.53 0.26
CA VAL A 174 6.48 -1.49 1.02
C VAL A 174 7.71 -1.72 0.14
N ASP A 175 7.51 -1.95 -1.15
CA ASP A 175 8.54 -2.21 -2.16
C ASP A 175 8.07 -1.75 -3.54
N ALA A 176 8.93 -1.94 -4.56
CA ALA A 176 8.66 -1.53 -5.93
C ALA A 176 7.51 -2.31 -6.60
N TRP A 177 7.14 -3.48 -6.07
CA TRP A 177 6.09 -4.34 -6.64
C TRP A 177 4.72 -4.08 -6.01
N GLY A 178 4.63 -3.12 -5.09
CA GLY A 178 3.38 -2.76 -4.44
C GLY A 178 2.94 -3.73 -3.36
N THR A 179 3.83 -4.55 -2.80
CA THR A 179 3.50 -5.51 -1.72
C THR A 179 2.83 -4.78 -0.55
N PHE A 180 1.66 -5.29 -0.09
CA PHE A 180 0.91 -4.68 0.99
C PHE A 180 1.52 -4.94 2.36
N ALA A 181 2.03 -6.15 2.60
CA ALA A 181 2.61 -6.63 3.86
C ALA A 181 1.66 -6.47 5.06
N PRO A 182 0.54 -7.22 5.12
CA PRO A 182 -0.55 -6.99 6.08
C PRO A 182 -0.11 -7.04 7.54
N ASP A 183 0.83 -7.91 7.89
CA ASP A 183 1.31 -8.12 9.26
C ASP A 183 2.42 -7.15 9.69
N LYS A 184 2.96 -6.35 8.77
CA LYS A 184 4.04 -5.41 9.09
C LYS A 184 3.50 -4.29 9.98
N SER A 185 4.26 -3.90 11.00
CA SER A 185 3.95 -2.71 11.80
C SER A 185 4.15 -1.43 10.98
N LEU A 186 3.53 -0.34 11.44
CA LEU A 186 3.75 1.00 10.91
C LEU A 186 4.34 1.91 11.98
N THR A 187 5.30 2.71 11.55
CA THR A 187 5.74 3.89 12.28
C THR A 187 4.69 4.98 12.19
N ARG A 188 4.76 5.92 13.13
CA ARG A 188 3.86 7.06 13.20
C ARG A 188 4.04 8.02 12.03
N ALA A 189 5.24 8.14 11.48
CA ALA A 189 5.50 8.85 10.22
C ALA A 189 4.81 8.19 9.02
N GLU A 190 4.89 6.85 8.89
CA GLU A 190 4.18 6.11 7.85
C GLU A 190 2.66 6.27 7.98
N THR A 191 2.10 6.14 9.19
CA THR A 191 0.67 6.37 9.42
C THR A 191 0.26 7.80 9.05
N ALA A 192 1.06 8.81 9.43
CA ALA A 192 0.76 10.20 9.09
C ALA A 192 0.75 10.44 7.57
N ALA A 193 1.69 9.88 6.82
CA ALA A 193 1.67 9.97 5.37
C ALA A 193 0.39 9.40 4.76
N LEU A 194 -0.06 8.22 5.20
CA LEU A 194 -1.30 7.60 4.72
C LEU A 194 -2.54 8.43 5.09
N VAL A 195 -2.59 8.92 6.33
CA VAL A 195 -3.71 9.74 6.85
C VAL A 195 -3.78 11.10 6.15
N ALA A 196 -2.63 11.74 5.92
CA ALA A 196 -2.57 13.01 5.20
C ALA A 196 -3.07 12.87 3.76
N ARG A 197 -2.77 11.76 3.07
CA ARG A 197 -3.29 11.45 1.73
C ARG A 197 -4.81 11.24 1.66
N VAL A 198 -5.43 10.83 2.77
CA VAL A 198 -6.89 10.85 2.88
C VAL A 198 -7.38 12.29 2.92
N ALA A 199 -6.80 13.12 3.79
CA ALA A 199 -7.24 14.48 4.03
C ALA A 199 -6.91 15.48 2.91
N ARG A 200 -5.86 15.22 2.13
CA ARG A 200 -5.30 16.09 1.09
C ARG A 200 -5.01 15.27 -0.17
N PRO A 201 -5.95 15.23 -1.13
CA PRO A 201 -5.80 14.48 -2.37
C PRO A 201 -4.54 14.82 -3.18
N GLU A 202 -4.03 16.04 -3.07
CA GLU A 202 -2.79 16.49 -3.71
C GLU A 202 -1.52 15.79 -3.18
N LEU A 203 -1.59 15.14 -2.00
CA LEU A 203 -0.49 14.33 -1.45
C LEU A 203 -0.53 12.87 -1.92
N ARG A 204 -1.58 12.46 -2.64
CA ARG A 204 -1.74 11.08 -3.15
C ARG A 204 -0.71 10.79 -4.23
N GLU A 205 -0.27 9.55 -4.25
CA GLU A 205 0.79 9.09 -5.16
C GLU A 205 0.22 8.43 -6.39
N SER A 206 0.61 8.93 -7.56
CA SER A 206 0.42 8.23 -8.82
C SER A 206 1.61 7.31 -9.08
N PHE A 207 1.35 6.02 -9.26
CA PHE A 207 2.42 5.04 -9.53
C PHE A 207 1.89 3.80 -10.24
N THR A 208 2.81 3.06 -10.85
CA THR A 208 2.56 1.73 -11.42
C THR A 208 3.53 0.76 -10.75
N PRO A 209 3.04 -0.28 -10.05
CA PRO A 209 3.89 -1.31 -9.49
C PRO A 209 4.75 -1.98 -10.57
N ALA A 210 5.98 -2.34 -10.22
CA ALA A 210 6.81 -3.19 -11.06
C ALA A 210 6.17 -4.56 -11.26
N ASP A 211 6.53 -5.23 -12.35
CA ASP A 211 5.99 -6.54 -12.71
C ASP A 211 6.30 -7.60 -11.64
N TYR A 212 5.26 -8.17 -11.04
CA TYR A 212 5.39 -9.25 -10.05
C TYR A 212 5.32 -10.65 -10.68
N THR A 213 5.00 -10.76 -11.99
CA THR A 213 4.84 -12.05 -12.68
C THR A 213 6.07 -12.96 -12.51
N LEU A 214 7.27 -12.37 -12.49
CA LEU A 214 8.52 -13.12 -12.31
C LEU A 214 8.58 -13.90 -10.98
N PHE A 215 8.06 -13.35 -9.88
CA PHE A 215 8.03 -14.05 -8.59
C PHE A 215 6.99 -15.16 -8.57
N THR A 216 5.81 -14.89 -9.13
CA THR A 216 4.75 -15.89 -9.29
C THR A 216 5.23 -17.08 -10.13
N ALA A 217 5.91 -16.83 -11.24
CA ALA A 217 6.47 -17.86 -12.11
C ALA A 217 7.54 -18.71 -11.40
N ALA A 218 8.37 -18.07 -10.57
CA ALA A 218 9.45 -18.72 -9.84
C ALA A 218 8.99 -19.43 -8.55
N TYR A 219 7.75 -19.21 -8.09
CA TYR A 219 7.29 -19.57 -6.74
C TYR A 219 8.18 -19.01 -5.62
N LEU A 220 8.61 -17.76 -5.77
CA LEU A 220 9.44 -17.05 -4.81
C LEU A 220 8.75 -15.76 -4.37
N LYS A 221 9.23 -15.16 -3.29
CA LYS A 221 8.92 -13.79 -2.87
C LYS A 221 10.15 -12.90 -3.08
N PRO A 222 9.99 -11.59 -3.33
CA PRO A 222 11.14 -10.69 -3.49
C PRO A 222 12.14 -10.73 -2.33
N SER A 223 11.66 -10.99 -1.11
CA SER A 223 12.48 -11.08 0.11
C SER A 223 13.22 -12.40 0.28
N ASP A 224 12.92 -13.43 -0.53
CA ASP A 224 13.54 -14.75 -0.39
C ASP A 224 15.04 -14.67 -0.71
N VAL A 225 15.88 -15.11 0.23
CA VAL A 225 17.33 -15.09 0.06
C VAL A 225 17.77 -16.31 -0.77
N LEU A 226 18.31 -16.05 -1.96
CA LEU A 226 18.74 -17.09 -2.89
C LEU A 226 20.19 -17.50 -2.71
N PHE A 227 21.04 -16.63 -2.17
CA PHE A 227 22.47 -16.88 -2.02
C PHE A 227 22.99 -16.50 -0.64
N THR A 228 24.04 -17.16 -0.18
CA THR A 228 24.67 -16.96 1.14
C THR A 228 25.23 -15.54 1.35
N ASN A 229 25.48 -14.80 0.28
CA ASN A 229 25.89 -13.38 0.36
C ASN A 229 24.72 -12.41 0.64
N GLY A 230 23.49 -12.91 0.75
CA GLY A 230 22.29 -12.12 1.01
C GLY A 230 21.51 -11.69 -0.23
N THR A 231 21.96 -12.05 -1.44
CA THR A 231 21.23 -11.72 -2.68
C THR A 231 19.84 -12.34 -2.65
N THR A 232 18.81 -11.50 -2.79
CA THR A 232 17.40 -11.94 -2.77
C THR A 232 16.86 -12.23 -4.17
N ALA A 233 15.73 -12.93 -4.24
CA ALA A 233 15.01 -13.13 -5.49
C ALA A 233 14.59 -11.79 -6.12
N GLY A 234 14.27 -10.78 -5.29
CA GLY A 234 13.96 -9.42 -5.73
C GLY A 234 15.09 -8.71 -6.46
N GLN A 235 16.33 -9.13 -6.23
CA GLN A 235 17.50 -8.65 -6.96
C GLN A 235 17.84 -9.56 -8.15
N TYR A 236 17.80 -10.88 -7.92
CA TYR A 236 18.27 -11.87 -8.89
C TYR A 236 17.33 -12.06 -10.09
N LEU A 237 16.03 -12.23 -9.86
CA LEU A 237 15.09 -12.60 -10.92
C LEU A 237 14.87 -11.48 -11.96
N PRO A 238 14.80 -10.19 -11.60
CA PRO A 238 14.75 -9.12 -12.61
C PRO A 238 15.94 -9.15 -13.56
N TYR A 239 17.16 -9.42 -13.06
CA TYR A 239 18.36 -9.52 -13.90
C TYR A 239 18.34 -10.78 -14.78
N VAL A 240 17.88 -11.92 -14.24
CA VAL A 240 17.66 -13.13 -15.05
C VAL A 240 16.66 -12.86 -16.18
N GLN A 241 15.55 -12.17 -15.89
CA GLN A 241 14.56 -11.84 -16.91
C GLN A 241 15.12 -10.87 -17.95
N GLU A 242 15.89 -9.85 -17.55
CA GLU A 242 16.55 -8.92 -18.47
C GLU A 242 17.47 -9.66 -19.47
N LEU A 243 18.23 -10.65 -19.00
CA LEU A 243 19.07 -11.48 -19.88
C LEU A 243 18.23 -12.29 -20.88
N ILE A 244 17.09 -12.85 -20.43
CA ILE A 244 16.21 -13.63 -21.30
C ILE A 244 15.55 -12.71 -22.34
N ASP A 245 15.01 -11.56 -21.93
CA ASP A 245 14.38 -10.57 -22.81
C ASP A 245 15.37 -10.07 -23.88
N GLY A 246 16.64 -9.88 -23.53
CA GLY A 246 17.69 -9.54 -24.48
C GLY A 246 17.90 -10.62 -25.54
N LEU A 247 17.96 -11.89 -25.12
CA LEU A 247 18.09 -13.02 -26.04
C LEU A 247 16.85 -13.21 -26.93
N GLU A 248 15.65 -12.98 -26.41
CA GLU A 248 14.42 -12.97 -27.20
C GLU A 248 14.45 -11.88 -28.27
N ALA A 249 14.86 -10.66 -27.90
CA ALA A 249 14.98 -9.56 -28.83
C ALA A 249 16.00 -9.85 -29.95
N ASP A 250 17.13 -10.47 -29.61
CA ASP A 250 18.14 -10.88 -30.59
C ASP A 250 17.61 -11.97 -31.54
N CYS A 251 16.92 -12.98 -31.01
CA CYS A 251 16.24 -14.00 -31.81
C CYS A 251 15.23 -13.36 -32.78
N ALA A 252 14.37 -12.47 -32.28
CA ALA A 252 13.38 -11.77 -33.09
C ALA A 252 14.03 -10.92 -34.19
N ALA A 253 15.10 -10.19 -33.87
CA ALA A 253 15.86 -9.40 -34.85
C ALA A 253 16.51 -10.26 -35.94
N ALA A 254 16.90 -11.48 -35.61
CA ALA A 254 17.46 -12.46 -36.54
C ALA A 254 16.40 -13.30 -37.28
N GLY A 255 15.11 -13.15 -36.96
CA GLY A 255 14.02 -13.97 -37.51
C GLY A 255 14.09 -15.44 -37.06
N MET A 256 14.64 -15.69 -35.87
CA MET A 256 14.79 -17.01 -35.27
C MET A 256 13.82 -17.16 -34.09
N GLU A 257 13.35 -18.38 -33.86
CA GLU A 257 12.58 -18.69 -32.64
C GLU A 257 13.53 -18.78 -31.44
N PHE A 258 13.05 -18.34 -30.27
CA PHE A 258 13.78 -18.52 -29.03
C PHE A 258 13.90 -20.01 -28.70
N ASN A 259 15.13 -20.47 -28.42
CA ASN A 259 15.39 -21.83 -28.01
C ASN A 259 16.59 -21.84 -27.06
N TRP A 260 16.48 -22.53 -25.92
CA TRP A 260 17.54 -22.64 -24.93
C TRP A 260 18.84 -23.25 -25.46
N PHE A 261 18.78 -23.99 -26.59
CA PHE A 261 19.94 -24.55 -27.29
C PHE A 261 20.58 -23.62 -28.32
N ASN A 262 19.97 -22.45 -28.60
CA ASN A 262 20.66 -21.41 -29.37
C ASN A 262 21.88 -20.91 -28.58
N THR A 263 22.84 -20.29 -29.27
CA THR A 263 24.11 -19.92 -28.65
C THR A 263 24.48 -18.45 -28.84
N VAL A 264 25.05 -17.82 -27.82
CA VAL A 264 25.80 -16.55 -27.92
C VAL A 264 27.28 -16.87 -27.71
N ASP A 265 28.14 -16.49 -28.65
CA ASP A 265 29.59 -16.75 -28.61
C ASP A 265 29.98 -18.21 -28.32
N GLY A 266 29.17 -19.16 -28.81
CA GLY A 266 29.38 -20.60 -28.61
C GLY A 266 28.89 -21.16 -27.27
N VAL A 267 28.28 -20.35 -26.41
CA VAL A 267 27.65 -20.76 -25.15
C VAL A 267 26.13 -20.86 -25.35
N ALA A 268 25.52 -21.97 -24.93
CA ALA A 268 24.07 -22.14 -25.00
C ALA A 268 23.36 -21.06 -24.18
N PHE A 269 22.21 -20.56 -24.65
CA PHE A 269 21.43 -19.50 -23.99
C PHE A 269 21.14 -19.83 -22.52
N LEU A 270 20.83 -21.09 -22.22
CA LEU A 270 20.59 -21.55 -20.86
C LEU A 270 21.79 -21.34 -19.94
N ASP A 271 22.98 -21.71 -20.41
CA ASP A 271 24.22 -21.57 -19.65
C ASP A 271 24.65 -20.10 -19.59
N TYR A 272 24.49 -19.36 -20.69
CA TYR A 272 24.75 -17.93 -20.75
C TYR A 272 23.95 -17.16 -19.69
N VAL A 273 22.64 -17.40 -19.59
CA VAL A 273 21.78 -16.74 -18.59
C VAL A 273 22.23 -17.08 -17.16
N LYS A 274 22.46 -18.37 -16.88
CA LYS A 274 22.86 -18.83 -15.53
C LYS A 274 24.22 -18.27 -15.12
N ASP A 275 25.23 -18.42 -15.98
CA ASP A 275 26.60 -18.04 -15.66
C ASP A 275 26.74 -16.52 -15.57
N THR A 276 26.08 -15.77 -16.47
CA THR A 276 26.09 -14.31 -16.45
C THR A 276 25.37 -13.76 -15.21
N ALA A 277 24.25 -14.36 -14.79
CA ALA A 277 23.56 -13.99 -13.56
C ALA A 277 24.43 -14.24 -12.31
N LEU A 278 25.02 -15.44 -12.20
CA LEU A 278 25.91 -15.77 -11.09
C LEU A 278 27.13 -14.84 -11.02
N ALA A 279 27.76 -14.56 -12.16
CA ALA A 279 28.89 -13.64 -12.24
C ALA A 279 28.52 -12.21 -11.83
N HIS A 280 27.35 -11.72 -12.25
CA HIS A 280 26.85 -10.38 -11.89
C HIS A 280 26.77 -10.19 -10.37
N PHE A 281 26.25 -11.18 -9.65
CA PHE A 281 26.10 -11.12 -8.19
C PHE A 281 27.33 -11.59 -7.42
N GLY A 282 28.42 -11.95 -8.11
CA GLY A 282 29.66 -12.40 -7.49
C GLY A 282 29.51 -13.69 -6.69
N VAL A 283 28.61 -14.59 -7.13
CA VAL A 283 28.29 -15.86 -6.47
C VAL A 283 28.52 -17.04 -7.42
N THR A 284 28.59 -18.24 -6.86
CA THR A 284 28.61 -19.50 -7.61
C THR A 284 27.39 -20.33 -7.26
N SER A 285 27.12 -21.39 -8.04
CA SER A 285 26.05 -22.33 -7.73
C SER A 285 26.18 -23.00 -6.35
N LYS A 286 27.39 -23.07 -5.79
CA LYS A 286 27.64 -23.61 -4.43
C LYS A 286 27.18 -22.68 -3.32
N ASP A 287 27.05 -21.39 -3.61
CA ASP A 287 26.60 -20.36 -2.68
C ASP A 287 25.07 -20.28 -2.59
N GLY A 288 24.36 -21.06 -3.41
CA GLY A 288 22.90 -21.10 -3.43
C GLY A 288 22.30 -21.68 -2.15
N THR A 289 21.26 -21.03 -1.64
CA THR A 289 20.37 -21.59 -0.62
C THR A 289 19.51 -22.71 -1.22
N ASP A 290 18.73 -23.40 -0.39
CA ASP A 290 17.82 -24.44 -0.90
C ASP A 290 16.75 -23.88 -1.85
N LEU A 291 16.39 -22.59 -1.69
CA LEU A 291 15.50 -21.91 -2.63
C LEU A 291 16.14 -21.81 -4.03
N TYR A 292 17.40 -21.38 -4.12
CA TYR A 292 18.10 -21.34 -5.40
C TYR A 292 18.33 -22.73 -6.01
N LYS A 293 18.69 -23.73 -5.20
CA LYS A 293 18.89 -25.10 -5.69
C LYS A 293 17.62 -25.70 -6.30
N ASN A 294 16.45 -25.28 -5.83
CA ASN A 294 15.15 -25.70 -6.35
C ASN A 294 14.63 -24.82 -7.50
N PHE A 295 15.33 -23.73 -7.83
CA PHE A 295 14.97 -22.84 -8.94
C PHE A 295 15.51 -23.39 -10.27
N ASP A 296 14.59 -23.68 -11.20
CA ASP A 296 14.91 -24.05 -12.57
C ASP A 296 14.48 -22.92 -13.53
N VAL A 297 15.46 -22.32 -14.21
CA VAL A 297 15.22 -21.17 -15.10
C VAL A 297 14.34 -21.50 -16.31
N GLN A 298 14.37 -22.72 -16.84
CA GLN A 298 13.53 -23.10 -17.98
C GLN A 298 12.08 -23.27 -17.53
N VAL A 299 11.87 -23.91 -16.37
CA VAL A 299 10.53 -24.07 -15.78
C VAL A 299 9.95 -22.72 -15.37
N TYR A 300 10.77 -21.86 -14.76
CA TYR A 300 10.44 -20.46 -14.49
C TYR A 300 9.97 -19.75 -15.75
N TYR A 301 10.77 -19.81 -16.81
CA TYR A 301 10.49 -19.07 -18.03
C TYR A 301 9.22 -19.55 -18.74
N SER A 302 9.03 -20.86 -18.83
CA SER A 302 7.79 -21.44 -19.37
C SER A 302 6.55 -20.93 -18.63
N ARG A 303 6.59 -20.88 -17.29
CA ARG A 303 5.46 -20.37 -16.49
C ARG A 303 5.27 -18.86 -16.64
N TYR A 304 6.37 -18.12 -16.77
CA TYR A 304 6.32 -16.68 -16.99
C TYR A 304 5.57 -16.37 -18.29
N LEU A 305 5.89 -17.08 -19.37
CA LEU A 305 5.18 -16.98 -20.65
C LEU A 305 3.70 -17.32 -20.55
N ASP A 306 3.35 -18.43 -19.88
CA ASP A 306 1.96 -18.82 -19.61
C ASP A 306 1.18 -17.70 -18.88
N LEU A 307 1.79 -17.10 -17.86
CA LEU A 307 1.19 -16.02 -17.07
C LEU A 307 1.03 -14.71 -17.86
N LYS A 308 1.88 -14.47 -18.86
CA LYS A 308 1.75 -13.32 -19.78
C LYS A 308 0.75 -13.56 -20.92
N GLY A 309 0.24 -14.79 -21.06
CA GLY A 309 -0.64 -15.17 -22.17
C GLY A 309 0.11 -15.33 -23.50
N ASN A 310 1.43 -15.53 -23.44
CA ASN A 310 2.29 -15.75 -24.59
C ASN A 310 2.61 -17.24 -24.71
N THR A 311 1.71 -18.00 -25.34
CA THR A 311 1.96 -19.42 -25.72
C THR A 311 1.94 -19.57 -27.23
#